data_AF-A0A496XVS4-F1
#
_entry.id   AF-A0A496XVS4-F1
#
_cell.length_a   1.000
_cell.length_b   1.000
_cell.length_c   1.000
_cell.angle_alpha   90.00
_cell.angle_beta   90.00
_cell.angle_gamma   90.00
#
_symmetry.space_group_name_H-M   'P 1'
#
loop_
_entity.id
_entity.type
_entity.pdbx_description
1 polymer ?
#
loop_
_entity_poly.entity_id
_entity_poly.type
_entity_poly.pdbx_seq_one_letter_code
_entity_poly.pdbx_strand_id
1 'polypeptide(L)' 'MRDIVLSLVFAAPLLIIMVYPAMKIADLISKKFHINQQLDDKLTIILTIVLSLIGGIVLSYY' A
#
# COMPACT_ATOMS: atom_id res chain seq x y z
N MET A 1 -9.13 -17.40 -12.35
CA MET A 1 -10.10 -16.27 -12.26
C MET A 1 -10.61 -16.09 -10.84
N ARG A 2 -11.11 -17.13 -10.15
CA ARG A 2 -11.59 -17.00 -8.76
C ARG A 2 -10.52 -16.50 -7.77
N ASP A 3 -9.28 -16.94 -7.90
CA ASP A 3 -8.21 -16.61 -6.95
C ASP A 3 -7.80 -15.13 -7.02
N ILE A 4 -7.85 -14.54 -8.23
CA ILE A 4 -7.61 -13.11 -8.44
C ILE A 4 -8.73 -12.28 -7.81
N VAL A 5 -9.99 -12.69 -7.99
CA VAL A 5 -11.13 -12.02 -7.38
C VAL A 5 -11.03 -12.09 -5.85
N LEU A 6 -10.65 -13.24 -5.28
CA LEU A 6 -10.48 -13.40 -3.83
C LEU A 6 -9.37 -12.49 -3.30
N SER A 7 -8.23 -12.45 -3.99
CA SER A 7 -7.10 -11.57 -3.64
C SER A 7 -7.49 -10.09 -3.67
N LEU A 8 -8.28 -9.66 -4.66
CA LEU A 8 -8.78 -8.28 -4.74
C LEU A 8 -9.81 -7.96 -3.64
N VAL A 9 -10.69 -8.90 -3.30
CA VAL A 9 -11.66 -8.75 -2.20
C VAL A 9 -10.94 -8.56 -0.88
N PHE A 10 -9.84 -9.27 -0.63
CA PHE A 10 -9.01 -9.05 0.56
C PHE A 10 -8.17 -7.77 0.50
N ALA A 11 -7.71 -7.37 -0.68
CA ALA A 11 -6.94 -6.13 -0.85
C ALA A 11 -7.78 -4.87 -0.60
N ALA A 12 -9.09 -4.89 -0.91
CA ALA A 12 -9.97 -3.73 -0.75
C ALA A 12 -10.02 -3.14 0.67
N PRO A 13 -10.29 -3.91 1.74
CA PRO A 13 -10.19 -3.39 3.11
C PRO A 13 -8.75 -3.10 3.53
N LEU A 14 -7.77 -3.83 3.01
CA LEU A 14 -6.35 -3.57 3.28
C LEU A 14 -5.89 -2.21 2.78
N LEU A 15 -6.49 -1.66 1.71
CA LEU A 15 -6.20 -0.30 1.24
C LEU A 15 -6.39 0.73 2.34
N ILE A 16 -7.42 0.58 3.19
CA ILE A 16 -7.69 1.53 4.29
C ILE A 16 -6.69 1.33 5.42
N ILE A 17 -6.38 0.07 5.75
CA ILE A 17 -5.48 -0.27 6.85
C ILE A 17 -4.03 0.11 6.52
N MET A 18 -3.61 -0.10 5.27
CA MET A 18 -2.24 0.09 4.82
C MET A 18 -1.86 1.55 4.54
N VAL A 19 -2.81 2.50 4.59
CA VAL A 19 -2.48 3.94 4.47
C VAL A 19 -1.48 4.36 5.54
N TYR A 20 -1.70 3.98 6.79
CA TYR A 20 -0.84 4.37 7.90
C TYR A 20 0.61 3.83 7.79
N PRO A 21 0.84 2.52 7.59
CA PRO A 21 2.19 2.02 7.39
C PRO A 21 2.83 2.56 6.10
N ALA A 22 2.06 2.74 5.02
CA ALA A 22 2.55 3.36 3.78
C ALA A 22 3.06 4.78 4.01
N MET A 23 2.30 5.60 4.73
CA MET A 23 2.65 6.99 5.07
C MET A 23 3.94 7.02 5.89
N LYS A 24 4.08 6.13 6.88
CA LYS A 24 5.31 6.04 7.68
C LYS A 24 6.55 5.66 6.84
N ILE A 25 6.38 4.83 5.81
CA ILE A 25 7.47 4.47 4.89
C ILE A 25 7.80 5.64 3.96
N ALA A 26 6.78 6.31 3.41
CA ALA A 26 6.96 7.50 2.59
C ALA A 26 7.69 8.60 3.36
N ASP A 27 7.29 8.88 4.60
CA ASP A 27 7.96 9.83 5.50
C ASP A 27 9.45 9.52 5.70
N LEU A 28 9.80 8.25 5.86
CA LEU A 28 11.20 7.82 6.02
C LEU A 28 12.03 8.09 4.76
N ILE A 29 11.43 7.85 3.59
CA ILE A 29 12.06 8.15 2.30
C ILE A 29 12.17 9.67 2.13
N SER A 30 11.11 10.40 2.47
CA SER A 30 11.06 11.85 2.34
C SER A 30 12.10 12.56 3.19
N LYS A 31 12.28 12.14 4.45
CA LYS A 31 13.36 12.64 5.32
C LYS A 31 14.76 12.39 4.77
N LYS A 32 14.96 11.29 4.05
CA LYS A 32 16.27 10.93 3.49
C LYS A 32 16.60 11.70 2.21
N PHE A 33 15.59 12.00 1.39
CA PHE A 33 15.77 12.60 0.06
C PHE A 33 15.28 14.05 -0.07
N HIS A 34 14.72 14.64 1.00
CA HIS A 34 14.14 15.99 1.02
C HIS A 34 13.20 16.24 -0.19
N ILE A 35 12.26 15.33 -0.42
CA ILE A 35 11.31 15.44 -1.53
C ILE A 35 10.17 16.40 -1.22
N ASN A 36 9.61 17.00 -2.27
CA ASN A 36 8.42 17.85 -2.18
C ASN A 36 7.20 17.05 -1.69
N GLN A 37 6.30 17.72 -0.98
CA GLN A 37 5.06 17.15 -0.45
C GLN A 37 4.20 16.47 -1.52
N GLN A 38 4.14 17.03 -2.74
CA GLN A 38 3.43 16.37 -3.86
C GLN A 38 4.00 15.00 -4.25
N LEU A 39 5.31 14.81 -4.08
CA LEU A 39 5.96 13.52 -4.32
C LEU A 39 5.73 12.55 -3.17
N ASP A 40 5.72 13.06 -1.93
CA ASP A 40 5.42 12.28 -0.74
C ASP A 40 3.98 11.74 -0.75
N ASP A 41 3.00 12.58 -1.12
CA ASP A 41 1.60 12.17 -1.28
C ASP A 41 1.46 11.07 -2.35
N LYS A 42 2.10 11.25 -3.51
CA LYS A 42 2.11 10.23 -4.58
C LYS A 42 2.78 8.94 -4.12
N LEU A 43 3.90 9.05 -3.40
CA LEU A 43 4.65 7.91 -2.90
C LEU A 43 3.81 7.11 -1.89
N THR A 44 3.13 7.79 -0.98
CA THR A 44 2.21 7.18 -0.02
C THR A 44 1.11 6.41 -0.73
N ILE A 45 0.43 7.00 -1.73
CA ILE A 45 -0.63 6.34 -2.50
C ILE A 45 -0.10 5.07 -3.19
N ILE A 46 1.06 5.17 -3.85
CA ILE A 46 1.68 4.03 -4.55
C ILE A 46 2.02 2.92 -3.55
N LEU A 47 2.62 3.26 -2.40
CA LEU A 47 2.96 2.31 -1.34
C LEU A 47 1.71 1.64 -0.76
N THR A 48 0.63 2.40 -0.51
CA THR A 48 -0.62 1.84 0.00
C THR A 48 -1.18 0.79 -0.95
N ILE A 49 -1.23 1.08 -2.25
CA ILE A 49 -1.76 0.14 -3.25
C ILE A 49 -0.88 -1.12 -3.30
N VAL A 50 0.44 -0.96 -3.37
CA VAL A 50 1.37 -2.11 -3.44
C VAL A 50 1.29 -2.97 -2.18
N LEU A 51 1.33 -2.36 -1.00
CA LEU A 51 1.24 -3.10 0.27
C LEU A 51 -0.09 -3.83 0.43
N SER A 52 -1.19 -3.21 -0.01
CA SER A 52 -2.52 -3.82 0.07
C SER A 52 -2.70 -4.98 -0.88
N LEU A 53 -2.14 -4.89 -2.09
CA LEU A 53 -2.14 -6.00 -3.05
C LEU A 53 -1.29 -7.16 -2.54
N ILE A 54 -0.08 -6.89 -2.04
CA ILE A 54 0.78 -7.93 -1.44
C ILE A 54 0.06 -8.58 -0.28
N GLY A 55 -0.51 -7.79 0.63
CA GLY A 55 -1.28 -8.30 1.76
C GLY A 55 -2.49 -9.13 1.32
N GLY A 56 -3.24 -8.68 0.31
CA GLY A 56 -4.41 -9.40 -0.23
C GLY A 56 -4.03 -10.73 -0.88
N ILE A 57 -2.90 -10.80 -1.58
CA ILE A 57 -2.37 -12.04 -2.14
C ILE A 57 -1.94 -12.99 -1.03
N VAL A 58 -1.20 -12.50 -0.03
CA VAL A 58 -0.76 -13.31 1.12
C VAL A 58 -1.96 -13.87 1.87
N LEU A 59 -2.99 -13.04 2.10
CA LEU A 59 -4.21 -13.45 2.79
C LEU A 59 -5.04 -14.43 1.95
N SER A 60 -5.00 -14.32 0.63
CA SER A 60 -5.68 -15.25 -0.27
C SER A 60 -5.02 -16.63 -0.34
N TYR A 61 -3.76 -16.74 0.08
CA TYR A 61 -3.00 -18.00 0.10
C TYR A 61 -3.12 -18.77 1.42
N TYR A 62 -3.62 -18.13 2.48
CA TYR A 62 -3.75 -18.69 3.82
C TYR A 62 -5.21 -19.03 4.12
#